data_AF-A0A9E0TE35-F1
#
_entry.id   AF-A0A9E0TE35-F1
#
_cell.length_a   1.000
_cell.length_b   1.000
_cell.length_c   1.000
_cell.angle_alpha   90.00
_cell.angle_beta   90.00
_cell.angle_gamma   90.00
#
_symmetry.space_group_name_H-M   'P 1'
#
loop_
_entity.id
_entity.type
_entity.pdbx_description
1 polymer ?
#
loop_
_entity_poly.entity_id
_entity_poly.type
_entity_poly.pdbx_seq_one_letter_code
_entity_poly.pdbx_strand_id
1 'polypeptide(L)'
;AGAVVGKMFGMQHAMKGGLGTASVTVAGVTVGALIACNAVGDVVDPDTGLPLAGARTPDGLQLRGTRRALLAGEPPHPLLAGSNTTIGVIATDALLTKVQAQRLAVAGHDGLARAINPVHTMSDGDTLFTLATGVHARHPGMMVLATMAAEAVARATVRAVLAARTLTLADGLRLPSHADLTQAGG
;
A
#
# COMPACT_ATOMS: atom_id res chain seq x y z
N ALA A 1 10.22 -0.54 -13.95
CA ALA A 1 9.70 -0.26 -12.60
C ALA A 1 9.71 -1.54 -11.77
N GLY A 2 10.28 -1.53 -10.55
CA GLY A 2 10.65 -2.75 -9.80
C GLY A 2 9.86 -3.07 -8.53
N ALA A 3 8.77 -2.35 -8.22
CA ALA A 3 7.99 -2.59 -7.00
C ALA A 3 7.24 -3.95 -7.01
N VAL A 4 7.25 -4.65 -5.87
CA VAL A 4 6.72 -6.02 -5.68
C VAL A 4 6.01 -6.12 -4.32
N VAL A 5 4.94 -6.90 -4.24
CA VAL A 5 4.17 -7.16 -3.00
C VAL A 5 4.07 -8.65 -2.69
N GLY A 6 3.80 -9.01 -1.43
CA GLY A 6 3.54 -10.41 -1.06
C GLY A 6 4.78 -11.29 -1.03
N LYS A 7 5.89 -10.79 -0.49
CA LYS A 7 7.21 -11.44 -0.52
C LYS A 7 7.46 -12.38 0.66
N MET A 8 6.52 -12.47 1.61
CA MET A 8 6.67 -13.21 2.87
C MET A 8 7.11 -14.66 2.71
N PHE A 9 6.68 -15.33 1.63
CA PHE A 9 7.00 -16.74 1.37
C PHE A 9 8.01 -16.94 0.23
N GLY A 10 8.65 -15.87 -0.24
CA GLY A 10 9.63 -15.89 -1.32
C GLY A 10 9.16 -15.20 -2.60
N MET A 11 10.11 -14.71 -3.39
CA MET A 11 9.87 -13.92 -4.60
C MET A 11 9.06 -14.68 -5.67
N GLN A 12 9.17 -16.00 -5.71
CA GLN A 12 8.41 -16.86 -6.62
C GLN A 12 6.89 -16.81 -6.39
N HIS A 13 6.46 -16.47 -5.18
CA HIS A 13 5.04 -16.31 -4.83
C HIS A 13 4.57 -14.85 -4.94
N ALA A 14 5.50 -13.91 -5.10
CA ALA A 14 5.18 -12.51 -5.08
C ALA A 14 4.37 -12.06 -6.31
N MET A 15 3.82 -10.86 -6.20
CA MET A 15 3.07 -10.18 -7.24
C MET A 15 3.64 -8.80 -7.54
N LYS A 16 3.31 -8.29 -8.71
CA LYS A 16 3.70 -6.95 -9.11
C LYS A 16 3.02 -5.90 -8.21
N GLY A 17 3.84 -5.06 -7.58
CA GLY A 17 3.42 -3.81 -6.92
C GLY A 17 3.46 -2.62 -7.89
N GLY A 18 3.43 -1.39 -7.39
CA GLY A 18 3.42 -0.25 -8.31
C GLY A 18 3.32 1.11 -7.66
N LEU A 19 2.90 2.07 -8.48
CA LEU A 19 2.57 3.43 -8.07
C LEU A 19 1.06 3.60 -8.12
N GLY A 20 0.48 4.20 -7.09
CA GLY A 20 -0.93 4.51 -7.03
C GLY A 20 -1.19 5.86 -6.41
N THR A 21 -2.27 6.51 -6.83
CA THR A 21 -2.67 7.81 -6.29
C THR A 21 -4.17 7.87 -6.08
N ALA A 22 -4.59 8.59 -5.05
CA ALA A 22 -5.99 8.86 -4.75
C ALA A 22 -6.12 10.20 -4.04
N SER A 23 -7.33 10.78 -4.06
CA SER A 23 -7.65 11.97 -3.31
C SER A 23 -9.04 11.88 -2.69
N VAL A 24 -9.24 12.67 -1.64
CA VAL A 24 -10.52 12.87 -0.96
C VAL A 24 -10.71 14.38 -0.81
N THR A 25 -11.91 14.87 -1.14
CA THR A 25 -12.28 16.28 -1.00
C THR A 25 -13.45 16.41 -0.04
N VAL A 26 -13.31 17.24 0.99
CA VAL A 26 -14.34 17.51 2.00
C VAL A 26 -14.46 19.01 2.18
N ALA A 27 -15.67 19.55 2.02
CA ALA A 27 -15.95 20.98 2.14
C ALA A 27 -15.00 21.88 1.31
N GLY A 28 -14.58 21.41 0.13
CA GLY A 28 -13.67 22.11 -0.79
C GLY A 28 -12.17 21.93 -0.51
N VAL A 29 -11.79 21.40 0.66
CA VAL A 29 -10.39 21.05 0.97
C VAL A 29 -10.08 19.66 0.43
N THR A 30 -8.91 19.51 -0.18
CA THR A 30 -8.46 18.25 -0.77
C THR A 30 -7.25 17.69 -0.04
N VAL A 31 -7.27 16.38 0.22
CA VAL A 31 -6.10 15.60 0.62
C VAL A 31 -5.87 14.53 -0.44
N GLY A 32 -4.70 14.55 -1.05
CA GLY A 32 -4.23 13.55 -2.01
C GLY A 32 -3.10 12.71 -1.45
N ALA A 33 -2.93 11.51 -1.97
CA ALA A 33 -1.80 10.64 -1.69
C ALA A 33 -1.22 10.05 -2.98
N LEU A 34 0.10 9.86 -2.99
CA LEU A 34 0.85 9.12 -4.00
C LEU A 34 1.71 8.09 -3.26
N ILE A 35 1.53 6.81 -3.57
CA ILE A 35 2.17 5.68 -2.90
C ILE A 35 2.93 4.82 -3.90
N ALA A 36 4.19 4.54 -3.61
CA ALA A 36 4.97 3.47 -4.21
C ALA A 36 4.91 2.24 -3.30
N CYS A 37 4.13 1.24 -3.69
CA CYS A 37 3.87 0.06 -2.88
C CYS A 37 4.82 -1.08 -3.25
N ASN A 38 5.82 -1.32 -2.39
CA ASN A 38 6.75 -2.47 -2.42
C ASN A 38 6.70 -3.24 -1.09
N ALA A 39 5.49 -3.49 -0.59
CA ALA A 39 5.24 -4.08 0.73
C ALA A 39 5.70 -5.54 0.84
N VAL A 40 6.08 -5.99 2.03
CA VAL A 40 6.29 -7.43 2.27
C VAL A 40 4.97 -8.21 2.33
N GLY A 41 3.94 -7.62 2.94
CA GLY A 41 2.62 -8.24 3.13
C GLY A 41 1.76 -8.18 1.87
N ASP A 42 0.50 -8.59 2.06
CA ASP A 42 -0.51 -8.52 1.01
C ASP A 42 -1.16 -7.14 1.00
N VAL A 43 -1.44 -6.61 -0.18
CA VAL A 43 -2.37 -5.49 -0.33
C VAL A 43 -3.79 -6.03 -0.28
N VAL A 44 -4.58 -5.51 0.65
CA VAL A 44 -5.96 -5.93 0.93
C VAL A 44 -6.93 -4.81 0.60
N ASP A 45 -8.15 -5.19 0.25
CA ASP A 45 -9.29 -4.28 0.16
C ASP A 45 -9.66 -3.79 1.58
N PRO A 46 -9.62 -2.48 1.86
CA PRO A 46 -9.89 -1.94 3.19
C PRO A 46 -11.33 -2.17 3.68
N ASP A 47 -12.30 -2.32 2.78
CA ASP A 47 -13.72 -2.44 3.11
C ASP A 47 -14.09 -3.90 3.41
N THR A 48 -13.51 -4.85 2.66
CA THR A 48 -13.82 -6.29 2.80
C THR A 48 -12.76 -7.08 3.57
N GLY A 49 -11.54 -6.54 3.71
CA GLY A 49 -10.39 -7.22 4.29
C GLY A 49 -9.82 -8.35 3.44
N LEU A 50 -10.28 -8.50 2.20
CA LEU A 50 -9.83 -9.56 1.29
C LEU A 50 -8.53 -9.16 0.56
N PRO A 51 -7.57 -10.08 0.37
CA PRO A 51 -6.38 -9.81 -0.44
C PRO A 51 -6.73 -9.46 -1.89
N LEU A 52 -6.13 -8.39 -2.40
CA LEU A 52 -6.22 -7.97 -3.81
C LEU A 52 -4.95 -8.31 -4.58
N ALA A 53 -3.80 -8.21 -3.93
CA ALA A 53 -2.51 -8.64 -4.48
C ALA A 53 -1.57 -9.00 -3.33
N GLY A 54 -0.73 -10.01 -3.49
CA GLY A 54 0.08 -10.48 -2.39
C GLY A 54 0.76 -11.81 -2.68
N ALA A 55 1.08 -12.54 -1.62
CA ALA A 55 1.72 -13.83 -1.76
C ALA A 55 0.73 -14.83 -2.36
N ARG A 56 1.15 -15.50 -3.44
CA ARG A 56 0.37 -16.52 -4.13
C ARG A 56 0.59 -17.91 -3.54
N THR A 57 -0.37 -18.78 -3.75
CA THR A 57 -0.25 -20.22 -3.51
C THR A 57 0.86 -20.85 -4.37
N PRO A 58 1.34 -22.07 -4.04
CA PRO A 58 2.40 -22.74 -4.81
C PRO A 58 2.06 -22.99 -6.29
N ASP A 59 0.79 -23.23 -6.61
CA ASP A 59 0.28 -23.35 -7.98
C ASP A 59 0.18 -21.99 -8.69
N GLY A 60 0.30 -20.88 -7.95
CA GLY A 60 0.25 -19.52 -8.46
C GLY A 60 -1.15 -19.02 -8.84
N LEU A 61 -2.21 -19.81 -8.58
CA LEU A 61 -3.57 -19.54 -9.04
C LEU A 61 -4.40 -18.67 -8.08
N GLN A 62 -4.03 -18.66 -6.79
CA GLN A 62 -4.78 -17.97 -5.75
C GLN A 62 -3.86 -17.14 -4.85
N LEU A 63 -4.46 -16.22 -4.09
CA LEU A 63 -3.78 -15.51 -3.02
C LEU A 63 -3.80 -16.36 -1.75
N ARG A 64 -2.62 -16.55 -1.16
CA ARG A 64 -2.42 -17.36 0.04
C ARG A 64 -3.02 -16.72 1.29
N GLY A 65 -3.08 -15.39 1.33
CA GLY A 65 -3.48 -14.64 2.51
C GLY A 65 -2.40 -14.71 3.60
N THR A 66 -1.38 -13.87 3.47
CA THR A 66 -0.16 -13.86 4.29
C THR A 66 -0.46 -13.86 5.79
N ARG A 67 -1.34 -12.97 6.26
CA ARG A 67 -1.75 -12.95 7.67
C ARG A 67 -2.32 -14.28 8.14
N ARG A 68 -3.20 -14.91 7.34
CA ARG A 68 -3.86 -16.16 7.72
C ARG A 68 -2.87 -17.32 7.75
N ALA A 69 -1.99 -17.40 6.75
CA ALA A 69 -0.93 -18.40 6.69
C ALA A 69 0.03 -18.31 7.89
N LEU A 70 0.50 -17.10 8.23
CA LEU A 70 1.35 -16.88 9.41
C LEU A 70 0.65 -17.30 10.72
N LEU A 71 -0.62 -16.92 10.90
CA LEU A 71 -1.40 -17.30 12.08
C LEU A 71 -1.75 -18.80 12.12
N ALA A 72 -1.71 -19.49 10.99
CA ALA A 72 -1.82 -20.95 10.90
C ALA A 72 -0.49 -21.68 11.18
N GLY A 73 0.60 -20.93 11.45
CA GLY A 73 1.91 -21.49 11.79
C GLY A 73 2.82 -21.73 10.58
N GLU A 74 2.46 -21.24 9.38
CA GLU A 74 3.34 -21.33 8.23
C GLU A 74 4.52 -20.35 8.39
N PRO A 75 5.77 -20.83 8.43
CA PRO A 75 6.90 -19.96 8.71
C PRO A 75 7.19 -19.02 7.53
N PRO A 76 7.52 -17.74 7.78
CA PRO A 76 7.99 -16.84 6.73
C PRO A 76 9.37 -17.26 6.22
N HIS A 77 9.66 -16.93 4.97
CA HIS A 77 11.02 -17.06 4.44
C HIS A 77 11.92 -15.97 5.05
N PRO A 78 13.22 -16.25 5.30
CA PRO A 78 14.16 -15.20 5.70
C PRO A 78 14.18 -14.07 4.67
N LEU A 79 13.92 -12.85 5.14
CA LEU A 79 13.94 -11.64 4.31
C LEU A 79 15.07 -10.73 4.77
N LEU A 80 15.74 -10.07 3.82
CA LEU A 80 16.70 -9.02 4.14
C LEU A 80 15.94 -7.81 4.71
N ALA A 81 16.37 -7.31 5.86
CA ALA A 81 15.81 -6.10 6.46
C ALA A 81 15.91 -4.92 5.47
N GLY A 82 14.84 -4.12 5.37
CA GLY A 82 14.79 -2.97 4.46
C GLY A 82 14.71 -3.30 2.96
N SER A 83 14.56 -4.57 2.56
CA SER A 83 14.33 -4.95 1.15
C SER A 83 12.91 -4.66 0.66
N ASN A 84 12.02 -4.29 1.57
CA ASN A 84 10.63 -3.91 1.31
C ASN A 84 10.45 -2.46 1.77
N THR A 85 9.73 -1.66 0.99
CA THR A 85 9.59 -0.23 1.30
C THR A 85 8.31 0.30 0.69
N THR A 86 7.34 0.68 1.50
CA THR A 86 6.24 1.52 1.01
C THR A 86 6.58 2.97 1.27
N ILE A 87 6.89 3.72 0.21
CA ILE A 87 7.19 5.15 0.32
C ILE A 87 6.10 5.97 -0.33
N GLY A 88 5.74 7.09 0.29
CA GLY A 88 4.63 7.88 -0.20
C GLY A 88 4.63 9.32 0.25
N VAL A 89 3.74 10.07 -0.40
CA VAL A 89 3.51 11.48 -0.16
C VAL A 89 2.03 11.70 0.08
N ILE A 90 1.69 12.51 1.08
CA ILE A 90 0.38 13.07 1.35
C ILE A 90 0.47 14.57 1.04
N ALA A 91 -0.46 15.09 0.25
CA ALA A 91 -0.51 16.50 -0.11
C ALA A 91 -1.88 17.09 0.20
N THR A 92 -1.94 18.31 0.73
CA THR A 92 -3.20 19.02 0.94
C THR A 92 -3.10 20.50 0.58
N ASP A 93 -4.24 21.10 0.23
CA ASP A 93 -4.40 22.54 0.06
C ASP A 93 -4.73 23.28 1.36
N ALA A 94 -5.06 22.57 2.44
CA ALA A 94 -5.25 23.15 3.77
C ALA A 94 -3.95 23.75 4.33
N LEU A 95 -4.07 24.80 5.12
CA LEU A 95 -2.96 25.37 5.89
C LEU A 95 -2.60 24.45 7.06
N LEU A 96 -1.34 24.01 7.13
CA LEU A 96 -0.83 23.18 8.24
C LEU A 96 0.44 23.78 8.85
N THR A 97 0.55 23.69 10.16
CA THR A 97 1.84 23.81 10.85
C THR A 97 2.68 22.54 10.66
N LYS A 98 3.99 22.59 10.93
CA LYS A 98 4.88 21.42 10.86
C LYS A 98 4.39 20.25 11.73
N VAL A 99 3.91 20.53 12.94
CA VAL A 99 3.40 19.51 13.87
C VAL A 99 2.12 18.87 13.33
N GLN A 100 1.24 19.66 12.71
CA GLN A 100 0.03 19.13 12.08
C GLN A 100 0.35 18.30 10.83
N ALA A 101 1.32 18.71 10.02
CA ALA A 101 1.80 17.94 8.88
C ALA A 101 2.41 16.60 9.32
N GLN A 102 3.25 16.60 10.37
CA GLN A 102 3.75 15.36 10.97
C GLN A 102 2.60 14.46 11.47
N ARG A 103 1.57 15.05 12.11
CA ARG A 103 0.41 14.28 12.56
C ARG A 103 -0.36 13.66 11.39
N LEU A 104 -0.46 14.35 10.26
CA LEU A 104 -1.07 13.80 9.04
C LEU A 104 -0.25 12.64 8.46
N ALA A 105 1.08 12.75 8.47
CA ALA A 105 1.95 11.64 8.07
C ALA A 105 1.68 10.40 8.93
N VAL A 106 1.63 10.57 10.26
CA VAL A 106 1.29 9.49 11.20
C VAL A 106 -0.09 8.89 10.90
N ALA A 107 -1.12 9.71 10.70
CA ALA A 107 -2.46 9.23 10.34
C ALA A 107 -2.47 8.47 8.99
N GLY A 108 -1.62 8.87 8.04
CA GLY A 108 -1.43 8.15 6.79
C GLY A 108 -0.95 6.70 6.98
N HIS A 109 -0.14 6.42 8.01
CA HIS A 109 0.30 5.06 8.32
C HIS A 109 -0.89 4.16 8.70
N ASP A 110 -1.95 4.70 9.32
CA ASP A 110 -3.19 3.94 9.55
C ASP A 110 -3.85 3.54 8.23
N GLY A 111 -3.72 4.37 7.19
CA GLY A 111 -4.15 4.04 5.82
C GLY A 111 -3.35 2.89 5.22
N LEU A 112 -2.03 2.86 5.44
CA LEU A 112 -1.19 1.72 5.05
C LEU A 112 -1.64 0.46 5.78
N ALA A 113 -1.88 0.51 7.09
CA ALA A 113 -2.31 -0.64 7.89
C ALA A 113 -3.68 -1.19 7.52
N ARG A 114 -4.59 -0.36 6.98
CA ARG A 114 -5.87 -0.84 6.44
C ARG A 114 -5.73 -1.51 5.08
N ALA A 115 -4.74 -1.12 4.29
CA ALA A 115 -4.56 -1.59 2.91
C ALA A 115 -3.43 -2.62 2.76
N ILE A 116 -2.60 -2.86 3.78
CA ILE A 116 -1.46 -3.80 3.74
C ILE A 116 -1.50 -4.67 4.99
N ASN A 117 -1.39 -5.99 4.83
CA ASN A 117 -1.37 -6.92 5.95
C ASN A 117 -0.45 -8.15 5.72
N PRO A 118 0.59 -8.34 6.56
CA PRO A 118 1.09 -7.44 7.60
C PRO A 118 1.84 -6.22 7.02
N VAL A 119 1.91 -5.13 7.77
CA VAL A 119 2.63 -3.89 7.44
C VAL A 119 3.56 -3.50 8.60
N HIS A 120 4.49 -2.56 8.39
CA HIS A 120 5.39 -2.05 9.43
C HIS A 120 6.23 -3.16 10.08
N THR A 121 6.58 -4.17 9.28
CA THR A 121 7.46 -5.24 9.74
C THR A 121 8.90 -4.73 9.86
N MET A 122 9.76 -5.48 10.53
CA MET A 122 11.20 -5.17 10.55
C MET A 122 11.85 -5.22 9.14
N SER A 123 11.16 -5.81 8.16
CA SER A 123 11.62 -5.87 6.77
C SER A 123 11.11 -4.71 5.92
N ASP A 124 10.22 -3.86 6.45
CA ASP A 124 9.65 -2.70 5.75
C ASP A 124 10.36 -1.40 6.14
N GLY A 125 10.59 -0.55 5.15
CA GLY A 125 11.04 0.84 5.30
C GLY A 125 9.90 1.85 5.12
N ASP A 126 8.71 1.59 5.68
CA ASP A 126 7.51 2.39 5.38
C ASP A 126 7.68 3.86 5.79
N THR A 127 7.52 4.78 4.83
CA THR A 127 7.78 6.21 5.06
C THR A 127 6.77 7.08 4.31
N LEU A 128 6.08 7.97 5.03
CA LEU A 128 5.15 8.95 4.46
C LEU A 128 5.60 10.38 4.73
N PHE A 129 5.65 11.21 3.68
CA PHE A 129 5.92 12.64 3.78
C PHE A 129 4.62 13.42 3.60
N THR A 130 4.39 14.46 4.40
CA THR A 130 3.22 15.34 4.24
C THR A 130 3.64 16.72 3.74
N LEU A 131 2.93 17.23 2.73
CA LEU A 131 3.05 18.59 2.21
C LEU A 131 1.70 19.31 2.32
N ALA A 132 1.77 20.60 2.61
CA ALA A 132 0.62 21.49 2.64
C ALA A 132 0.95 22.74 1.84
N THR A 133 0.16 23.03 0.81
CA THR A 133 0.36 24.24 -0.01
C THR A 133 -0.21 25.48 0.67
N GLY A 134 -1.17 25.31 1.60
CA GLY A 134 -1.75 26.39 2.39
C GLY A 134 -2.58 27.40 1.60
N VAL A 135 -3.00 27.04 0.38
CA VAL A 135 -3.73 27.95 -0.52
C VAL A 135 -5.23 28.01 -0.24
N HIS A 136 -5.79 27.02 0.46
CA HIS A 136 -7.22 26.99 0.76
C HIS A 136 -7.53 27.74 2.06
N ALA A 137 -8.48 28.68 2.00
CA ALA A 137 -8.80 29.57 3.11
C ALA A 137 -9.52 28.89 4.30
N ARG A 138 -10.18 27.75 4.07
CA ARG A 138 -10.88 26.99 5.12
C ARG A 138 -10.00 25.84 5.63
N HIS A 139 -10.13 25.55 6.93
CA HIS A 139 -9.51 24.41 7.58
C HIS A 139 -10.59 23.52 8.23
N PRO A 140 -10.82 22.28 7.77
CA PRO A 140 -11.95 21.45 8.22
C PRO A 140 -11.72 20.79 9.59
N GLY A 141 -10.57 21.06 10.21
CA GLY A 141 -10.17 20.49 11.50
C GLY A 141 -9.26 19.27 11.33
N MET A 142 -8.37 19.07 12.29
CA MET A 142 -7.33 18.04 12.19
C MET A 142 -7.90 16.61 12.18
N MET A 143 -9.03 16.38 12.84
CA MET A 143 -9.69 15.08 12.82
C MET A 143 -10.13 14.69 11.40
N VAL A 144 -10.80 15.63 10.69
CA VAL A 144 -11.24 15.41 9.31
C VAL A 144 -10.03 15.21 8.38
N LEU A 145 -8.99 16.05 8.50
CA LEU A 145 -7.79 15.93 7.69
C LEU A 145 -7.05 14.60 7.92
N ALA A 146 -6.95 14.15 9.17
CA ALA A 146 -6.33 12.86 9.50
C ALA A 146 -7.13 11.68 8.90
N THR A 147 -8.46 11.71 8.99
CA THR A 147 -9.32 10.71 8.35
C THR A 147 -9.16 10.71 6.84
N MET A 148 -9.16 11.88 6.21
CA MET A 148 -8.95 12.02 4.76
C MET A 148 -7.57 11.51 4.34
N ALA A 149 -6.52 11.75 5.13
CA ALA A 149 -5.17 11.27 4.85
C ALA A 149 -5.09 9.75 4.90
N ALA A 150 -5.60 9.12 5.97
CA ALA A 150 -5.64 7.66 6.08
C ALA A 150 -6.42 7.04 4.90
N GLU A 151 -7.56 7.64 4.54
CA GLU A 151 -8.39 7.18 3.43
C GLU A 151 -7.69 7.32 2.07
N ALA A 152 -7.08 8.48 1.79
CA ALA A 152 -6.36 8.70 0.55
C ALA A 152 -5.17 7.75 0.42
N VAL A 153 -4.43 7.50 1.51
CA VAL A 153 -3.30 6.55 1.51
C VAL A 153 -3.77 5.11 1.27
N ALA A 154 -4.84 4.67 1.92
CA ALA A 154 -5.39 3.33 1.72
C ALA A 154 -5.81 3.11 0.25
N ARG A 155 -6.59 4.06 -0.31
CA ARG A 155 -7.03 4.01 -1.72
C ARG A 155 -5.86 4.07 -2.71
N ALA A 156 -4.87 4.92 -2.45
CA ALA A 156 -3.68 5.04 -3.29
C ALA A 156 -2.86 3.74 -3.29
N THR A 157 -2.74 3.09 -2.12
CA THR A 157 -2.06 1.80 -1.97
C THR A 157 -2.76 0.69 -2.76
N VAL A 158 -4.09 0.60 -2.65
CA VAL A 158 -4.89 -0.34 -3.47
C VAL A 158 -4.71 -0.07 -4.96
N ARG A 159 -4.83 1.19 -5.39
CA ARG A 159 -4.61 1.55 -6.80
C ARG A 159 -3.23 1.20 -7.31
N ALA A 160 -2.21 1.19 -6.45
CA ALA A 160 -0.84 0.85 -6.82
C ALA A 160 -0.71 -0.59 -7.34
N VAL A 161 -1.48 -1.54 -6.81
CA VAL A 161 -1.50 -2.94 -7.27
C VAL A 161 -2.53 -3.17 -8.38
N LEU A 162 -3.66 -2.47 -8.35
CA LEU A 162 -4.68 -2.60 -9.41
C LEU A 162 -4.19 -2.03 -10.76
N ALA A 163 -3.41 -0.95 -10.74
CA ALA A 163 -2.82 -0.36 -11.95
C ALA A 163 -1.51 -1.03 -12.38
N ALA A 164 -1.01 -1.99 -11.61
CA ALA A 164 0.25 -2.67 -11.91
C ALA A 164 0.14 -3.53 -13.17
N ARG A 165 1.25 -3.64 -13.91
CA ARG A 165 1.38 -4.53 -15.07
C ARG A 165 2.46 -5.55 -14.84
N THR A 166 2.17 -6.80 -15.23
CA THR A 166 3.05 -7.95 -15.09
C THR A 166 4.46 -7.65 -15.59
N LEU A 167 5.44 -8.17 -14.85
CA LEU A 167 6.85 -8.01 -15.15
C LEU A 167 7.51 -9.39 -15.18
N THR A 168 8.28 -9.65 -16.22
CA THR A 168 9.22 -10.78 -16.25
C THR A 168 10.62 -10.22 -16.03
N LEU A 169 11.31 -10.73 -15.02
CA LEU A 169 12.69 -10.36 -14.70
C LEU A 169 13.67 -11.04 -15.67
N ALA A 170 14.91 -10.56 -15.71
CA ALA A 170 15.94 -11.07 -16.62
C ALA A 170 16.31 -12.54 -16.35
N ASP A 171 16.12 -13.03 -15.12
CA ASP A 171 16.30 -14.42 -14.71
C ASP A 171 15.09 -15.32 -15.06
N GLY A 172 14.07 -14.77 -15.74
CA GLY A 172 12.86 -15.48 -16.14
C GLY A 172 11.75 -15.50 -15.10
N LEU A 173 11.96 -14.95 -13.89
CA LEU A 173 10.90 -14.90 -12.89
C LEU A 173 9.77 -13.97 -13.34
N ARG A 174 8.56 -14.53 -13.45
CA ARG A 174 7.34 -13.79 -13.77
C ARG A 174 6.62 -13.33 -12.50
N LEU A 175 6.41 -12.03 -12.38
CA LEU A 175 5.65 -11.37 -11.33
C LEU A 175 4.29 -10.92 -11.88
N PRO A 176 3.21 -11.70 -11.69
CA PRO A 176 1.89 -11.36 -12.21
C PRO A 176 1.32 -10.10 -11.54
N SER A 177 0.53 -9.35 -12.28
CA SER A 177 -0.31 -8.28 -11.73
C SER A 177 -1.65 -8.81 -11.22
N HIS A 178 -2.41 -7.94 -10.55
CA HIS A 178 -3.78 -8.24 -10.14
C HIS A 178 -4.68 -8.70 -11.32
N ALA A 179 -4.55 -8.07 -12.49
CA ALA A 179 -5.36 -8.38 -13.67
C ALA A 179 -5.14 -9.81 -14.20
N ASP A 180 -3.97 -10.40 -13.99
CA ASP A 180 -3.70 -11.77 -14.43
C ASP A 180 -4.43 -12.81 -13.56
N LEU A 181 -4.58 -12.54 -12.26
CA LEU A 181 -5.25 -13.46 -11.34
C LEU A 181 -6.77 -13.48 -11.55
N THR A 182 -7.36 -12.36 -11.95
CA THR A 182 -8.81 -12.30 -12.22
C THR A 182 -9.19 -12.98 -13.53
N GLN A 183 -8.27 -13.05 -14.50
CA GLN A 183 -8.47 -13.75 -15.77
C GLN A 183 -8.29 -15.27 -15.68
N ALA A 184 -7.53 -15.76 -14.70
CA ALA A 184 -7.29 -17.20 -14.51
C ALA A 184 -8.41 -17.93 -13.75
N GLY A 185 -9.36 -17.19 -13.15
CA GLY A 185 -10.46 -17.72 -12.34
C GLY A 185 -11.85 -17.70 -13.00
N GLY A 186 -11.93 -17.39 -14.29
CA GLY A 186 -13.16 -17.47 -15.11
C GLY A 186 -13.03 -18.55 -16.17
#